data_AF-A0A3D5E0A4-F1
#
_entry.id   AF-A0A3D5E0A4-F1
#
_cell.length_a   1.000
_cell.length_b   1.000
_cell.length_c   1.000
_cell.angle_alpha   90.00
_cell.angle_beta   90.00
_cell.angle_gamma   90.00
#
_symmetry.space_group_name_H-M   'P 1'
#
loop_
_entity.id
_entity.type
_entity.pdbx_description
1 polymer ?
#
loop_
_entity_poly.entity_id
_entity_poly.type
_entity_poly.pdbx_seq_one_letter_code
_entity_poly.pdbx_strand_id
1 'polypeptide(L)'
;MVTEEKIAGTVVSEVARIFKVDPAELSRDTRFAEDLGAKSVNIAQLIAVLEDDFGIAIPFMEARRRRTVGEAIDFVTELRRR
;
A
#
# COMPACT_ATOMS: atom_id res chain seq x y z
N MET A 1 15.75 1.08 12.48
CA MET A 1 14.38 1.60 12.31
C MET A 1 14.08 1.62 10.82
N VAL A 2 12.98 1.02 10.35
CA VAL A 2 12.58 1.19 8.92
C VAL A 2 12.10 2.64 8.75
N THR A 3 12.59 3.32 7.73
CA THR A 3 12.24 4.72 7.43
C THR A 3 10.97 4.78 6.60
N GLU A 4 10.31 5.94 6.57
CA GLU A 4 9.16 6.18 5.69
C GLU A 4 9.50 5.93 4.21
N GLU A 5 10.71 6.32 3.79
CA GLU A 5 11.21 6.05 2.44
C GLU A 5 11.25 4.56 2.10
N LYS A 6 11.66 3.72 3.07
CA LYS A 6 11.66 2.27 2.88
C LYS A 6 10.25 1.69 2.84
N ILE A 7 9.32 2.22 3.64
CA ILE A 7 7.90 1.85 3.58
C ILE A 7 7.31 2.23 2.22
N ALA A 8 7.55 3.46 1.77
CA ALA A 8 7.11 3.95 0.47
C ALA A 8 7.61 3.07 -0.67
N GLY A 9 8.91 2.72 -0.67
CA GLY A 9 9.50 1.85 -1.67
C GLY A 9 8.85 0.46 -1.72
N THR A 10 8.63 -0.17 -0.55
CA THR A 10 7.95 -1.47 -0.49
C THR A 10 6.50 -1.38 -0.96
N VAL A 11 5.72 -0.39 -0.49
CA VAL A 11 4.33 -0.22 -0.92
C VAL A 11 4.24 -0.03 -2.44
N VAL A 12 5.06 0.85 -3.01
CA VAL A 12 5.09 1.08 -4.46
C VAL A 12 5.47 -0.20 -5.22
N SER A 13 6.48 -0.94 -4.75
CA SER A 13 6.90 -2.21 -5.35
C SER A 13 5.78 -3.25 -5.34
N GLU A 14 5.11 -3.44 -4.21
CA GLU A 14 4.03 -4.42 -4.10
C GLU A 14 2.79 -4.03 -4.89
N VAL A 15 2.46 -2.74 -4.95
CA VAL A 15 1.40 -2.23 -5.81
C VAL A 15 1.75 -2.48 -7.27
N ALA A 16 2.94 -2.11 -7.73
CA ALA A 16 3.39 -2.39 -9.09
C ALA A 16 3.29 -3.88 -9.44
N ARG A 17 3.70 -4.76 -8.53
CA ARG A 17 3.65 -6.22 -8.70
C ARG A 17 2.21 -6.76 -8.78
N ILE A 18 1.33 -6.33 -7.88
CA ILE A 18 -0.07 -6.81 -7.81
C ILE A 18 -0.88 -6.32 -9.02
N PHE A 19 -0.67 -5.06 -9.42
CA PHE A 19 -1.41 -4.43 -10.50
C PHE A 19 -0.74 -4.59 -11.87
N LYS A 20 0.47 -5.17 -11.92
CA LYS A 20 1.27 -5.38 -13.14
C LYS A 20 1.52 -4.07 -13.92
N VAL A 21 1.86 -3.02 -13.18
CA VAL A 21 2.21 -1.70 -13.70
C VAL A 21 3.68 -1.39 -13.39
N ASP A 22 4.27 -0.42 -14.09
CA ASP A 22 5.63 0.04 -13.80
C ASP A 22 5.64 0.86 -12.49
N PRO A 23 6.54 0.58 -11.53
CA PRO A 23 6.73 1.43 -10.36
C PRO A 23 6.93 2.92 -10.67
N ALA A 24 7.51 3.25 -11.83
CA ALA A 24 7.73 4.62 -12.29
C ALA A 24 6.42 5.34 -12.69
N GLU A 25 5.35 4.61 -12.99
CA GLU A 25 4.02 5.16 -13.27
C GLU A 25 3.20 5.41 -11.98
N LEU A 26 3.69 4.92 -10.84
CA LEU A 26 3.05 5.11 -9.55
C LEU A 26 3.52 6.39 -8.88
N SER A 27 2.55 7.15 -8.38
CA SER A 27 2.76 8.35 -7.57
C SER A 27 1.97 8.25 -6.28
N ARG A 28 2.24 9.16 -5.34
CA ARG A 28 1.43 9.25 -4.10
C ARG A 28 -0.05 9.56 -4.38
N ASP A 29 -0.34 10.21 -5.50
CA ASP A 29 -1.70 10.59 -5.90
C ASP A 29 -2.42 9.49 -6.68
N THR A 30 -1.70 8.46 -7.13
CA THR A 30 -2.29 7.33 -7.87
C THR A 30 -3.37 6.66 -7.04
N ARG A 31 -4.57 6.57 -7.61
CA ARG A 31 -5.77 6.05 -6.98
C ARG A 31 -5.94 4.57 -7.29
N PHE A 32 -6.12 3.76 -6.26
CA PHE A 32 -6.25 2.31 -6.39
C PHE A 32 -7.43 1.93 -7.29
N ALA A 33 -8.61 2.51 -7.06
CA ALA A 33 -9.81 2.14 -7.81
C ALA A 33 -9.85 2.78 -9.20
N GLU A 34 -9.60 4.09 -9.30
CA GLU A 34 -9.77 4.84 -10.54
C GLU A 34 -8.62 4.64 -11.53
N ASP A 35 -7.38 4.57 -11.06
CA ASP A 35 -6.20 4.49 -11.95
C ASP A 35 -5.73 3.05 -12.14
N LEU A 36 -5.79 2.23 -11.10
CA LEU A 36 -5.30 0.84 -11.12
C LEU A 36 -6.40 -0.22 -11.25
N GLY A 37 -7.68 0.20 -11.24
CA GLY A 37 -8.81 -0.73 -11.35
C GLY A 37 -8.90 -1.71 -10.19
N ALA A 38 -8.50 -1.31 -8.98
CA ALA A 38 -8.35 -2.20 -7.86
C ALA A 38 -9.65 -2.85 -7.40
N LYS A 39 -9.58 -4.16 -7.20
CA LYS A 39 -10.65 -4.98 -6.63
C LYS A 39 -10.32 -5.32 -5.18
N SER A 40 -11.35 -5.71 -4.41
CA SER A 40 -11.19 -6.12 -3.02
C SER A 40 -10.11 -7.20 -2.81
N VAL A 41 -9.92 -8.09 -3.80
CA VAL A 41 -8.89 -9.13 -3.78
C VAL A 41 -7.47 -8.55 -3.86
N ASN A 42 -7.26 -7.49 -4.65
CA ASN A 42 -5.96 -6.83 -4.76
C ASN A 42 -5.61 -6.11 -3.46
N ILE A 43 -6.59 -5.44 -2.85
CA ILE A 43 -6.41 -4.77 -1.56
C ILE A 43 -6.12 -5.79 -0.45
N ALA A 44 -6.87 -6.90 -0.41
CA ALA A 44 -6.61 -7.97 0.56
C ALA A 44 -5.20 -8.56 0.40
N GLN A 45 -4.73 -8.75 -0.83
CA GLN A 45 -3.38 -9.25 -1.10
C GLN A 45 -2.31 -8.25 -0.68
N LEU A 46 -2.48 -6.96 -1.00
CA LEU A 46 -1.55 -5.91 -0.60
C LEU A 46 -1.43 -5.85 0.93
N ILE A 47 -2.56 -5.89 1.64
CA ILE A 47 -2.59 -5.92 3.10
C ILE A 47 -1.77 -7.10 3.64
N ALA A 48 -2.08 -8.32 3.18
CA ALA A 48 -1.41 -9.51 3.68
C ALA A 48 0.12 -9.47 3.50
N VAL A 49 0.59 -8.95 2.36
CA VAL A 49 2.04 -8.79 2.11
C VAL A 49 2.65 -7.74 3.03
N LEU A 50 2.01 -6.58 3.19
CA LEU A 50 2.52 -5.51 4.05
C LEU A 50 2.51 -5.90 5.53
N GLU A 51 1.54 -6.69 5.97
CA GLU A 51 1.48 -7.26 7.32
C GLU A 51 2.68 -8.18 7.58
N ASP A 52 3.01 -9.07 6.65
CA ASP A 52 4.15 -9.99 6.73
C ASP A 52 5.50 -9.25 6.67
N ASP A 53 5.67 -8.35 5.69
CA ASP A 53 6.91 -7.59 5.46
C ASP A 53 7.28 -6.69 6.64
N PHE A 54 6.29 -6.09 7.30
CA PHE A 54 6.52 -5.15 8.39
C PHE A 54 6.20 -5.70 9.77
N GLY A 55 5.62 -6.90 9.88
CA GLY A 55 5.20 -7.50 11.13
C GLY A 55 4.11 -6.68 11.84
N ILE A 56 3.19 -6.10 11.09
CA ILE A 56 2.11 -5.24 11.61
C ILE A 56 0.74 -5.87 11.34
N ALA A 57 -0.28 -5.43 12.09
CA ALA A 57 -1.67 -5.75 11.79
C ALA A 57 -2.34 -4.54 11.12
N ILE A 58 -2.90 -4.74 9.94
CA ILE A 58 -3.54 -3.71 9.12
C ILE A 58 -5.05 -4.00 9.06
N PRO A 59 -5.89 -3.19 9.73
CA PRO A 59 -7.33 -3.39 9.69
C PRO A 59 -7.90 -3.21 8.28
N PHE A 60 -8.49 -4.26 7.73
CA PHE A 60 -9.03 -4.27 6.36
C PHE A 60 -10.00 -3.11 6.08
N MET A 61 -10.87 -2.79 7.04
CA MET A 61 -11.85 -1.71 6.90
C MET A 61 -11.21 -0.32 6.86
N GLU A 62 -10.04 -0.13 7.49
CA GLU A 62 -9.29 1.12 7.43
C GLU A 62 -8.48 1.22 6.15
N ALA A 63 -7.81 0.14 5.76
CA ALA A 63 -7.07 0.07 4.50
C ALA A 63 -7.99 0.33 3.29
N ARG A 64 -9.21 -0.21 3.29
CA ARG A 64 -10.22 0.06 2.22
C ARG A 64 -10.67 1.51 2.12
N ARG A 65 -10.49 2.31 3.17
CA ARG A 65 -10.83 3.75 3.13
C ARG A 65 -9.73 4.58 2.46
N ARG A 66 -8.51 4.03 2.36
CA ARG A 66 -7.37 4.65 1.66
C ARG A 66 -7.56 4.48 0.17
N ARG A 67 -7.68 5.60 -0.54
CA ARG A 67 -7.96 5.65 -1.98
C ARG A 67 -6.68 5.80 -2.79
N THR A 68 -5.64 6.41 -2.23
CA THR A 68 -4.37 6.66 -2.94
C THR A 68 -3.21 5.85 -2.37
N VAL A 69 -2.17 5.66 -3.19
CA VAL A 69 -0.91 5.02 -2.76
C VAL A 69 -0.27 5.79 -1.61
N GLY A 70 -0.28 7.13 -1.65
CA GLY A 70 0.25 7.96 -0.57
C GLY A 70 -0.48 7.73 0.76
N GLU A 71 -1.81 7.66 0.73
CA GLU A 71 -2.61 7.38 1.93
C GLU A 71 -2.31 5.99 2.51
N ALA A 72 -2.01 4.99 1.68
CA ALA A 72 -1.59 3.67 2.14
C ALA A 72 -0.20 3.69 2.80
N ILE A 73 0.77 4.42 2.20
CA ILE A 73 2.11 4.62 2.77
C ILE A 73 2.02 5.29 4.14
N ASP A 74 1.24 6.36 4.24
CA ASP A 74 1.06 7.11 5.48
C ASP A 74 0.42 6.24 6.57
N PHE A 75 -0.57 5.44 6.18
CA PHE A 75 -1.26 4.53 7.09
C PHE A 75 -0.34 3.44 7.65
N VAL A 76 0.45 2.79 6.80
CA VAL A 76 1.45 1.79 7.23
C VAL A 76 2.52 2.45 8.11
N THR A 77 2.94 3.65 7.77
CA THR A 77 3.91 4.42 8.55
C THR A 77 3.37 4.75 9.94
N GLU A 78 2.10 5.14 10.05
CA GLU A 78 1.44 5.41 11.32
C GLU A 78 1.34 4.14 12.18
N LEU A 79 0.84 3.04 11.61
CA LEU A 79 0.68 1.77 12.33
C LEU A 79 2.01 1.26 12.90
N ARG A 80 3.10 1.50 12.18
CA ARG A 80 4.42 1.01 12.54
C ARG A 80 5.19 1.95 13.48
N ARG A 81 4.66 3.15 13.72
CA ARG A 81 5.12 4.07 14.78
C ARG A 81 4.38 3.85 16.11
N ARG A 82 3.28 3.10 16.10
CA ARG A 82 2.57 2.66 17.31
C ARG A 82 3.30 1.51 17.96
#